data_AF-A0A8S2SYJ8-F1
#
_entry.id   AF-A0A8S2SYJ8-F1
#
_cell.length_a   1.000
_cell.length_b   1.000
_cell.length_c   1.000
_cell.angle_alpha   90.00
_cell.angle_beta   90.00
_cell.angle_gamma   90.00
#
_symmetry.space_group_name_H-M   'P 1'
#
loop_
_entity.id
_entity.type
_entity.pdbx_description
1 polymer ?
#
loop_
_entity_poly.entity_id
_entity_poly.type
_entity_poly.pdbx_seq_one_letter_code
_entity_poly.pdbx_strand_id
1 'polypeptide(L)'
;SNNQERIIIIRGQQENCIQACREILRIMYEDAKNKNKTSEIILKVLAQNNFIGRIIGKGGNIINTIKKETDTKFVRFCFEN
;
A
#
# COMPACT_ATOMS: atom_id res chain seq x y z
N SER A 1 10.29 23.27 -4.71
CA SER A 1 9.17 22.54 -4.09
C SER A 1 9.60 21.12 -3.83
N ASN A 2 10.09 20.82 -2.63
CA ASN A 2 10.80 19.56 -2.36
C ASN A 2 9.79 18.42 -2.11
N ASN A 3 9.22 17.88 -3.19
CA ASN A 3 8.21 16.82 -3.14
C ASN A 3 8.87 15.43 -3.00
N GLN A 4 9.81 15.30 -2.06
CA GLN A 4 10.58 14.08 -1.83
C GLN A 4 9.76 13.08 -1.03
N GLU A 5 9.46 11.93 -1.63
CA GLU A 5 8.96 10.77 -0.90
C GLU A 5 10.07 10.20 -0.01
N ARG A 6 9.69 9.68 1.16
CA ARG A 6 10.60 8.99 2.08
C ARG A 6 10.10 7.59 2.35
N ILE A 7 11.04 6.64 2.42
CA ILE A 7 10.74 5.26 2.81
C ILE A 7 10.54 5.22 4.33
N ILE A 8 9.43 4.62 4.76
CA ILE A 8 9.15 4.33 6.18
C ILE A 8 9.34 2.83 6.38
N ILE A 9 10.21 2.44 7.32
CA ILE A 9 10.48 1.03 7.64
C ILE A 9 9.89 0.73 9.02
N ILE A 10 8.94 -0.22 9.07
CA ILE A 10 8.29 -0.69 10.31
C ILE A 10 8.86 -2.06 10.65
N ARG A 11 9.36 -2.24 11.88
CA ARG A 11 9.93 -3.52 12.36
C ARG A 11 9.22 -3.96 13.64
N GLY A 12 8.69 -5.18 13.64
CA GLY A 12 7.97 -5.74 14.78
C GLY A 12 7.31 -7.07 14.42
N GLN A 13 6.50 -7.60 15.35
CA GLN A 13 5.58 -8.71 15.10
C GLN A 13 4.46 -8.28 14.13
N GLN A 14 3.75 -9.24 13.56
CA GLN A 14 2.73 -9.01 12.54
C GLN A 14 1.68 -7.99 12.99
N GLU A 15 1.14 -8.16 14.20
CA GLU A 15 0.08 -7.32 14.77
C GLU A 15 0.57 -5.87 14.95
N ASN A 16 1.79 -5.70 15.47
CA ASN A 16 2.39 -4.38 15.69
C ASN A 16 2.64 -3.64 14.37
N CYS A 17 3.10 -4.35 13.34
CA CYS A 17 3.33 -3.78 12.02
C CYS A 17 2.01 -3.31 11.37
N ILE A 18 0.94 -4.10 11.50
CA ILE A 18 -0.38 -3.75 10.98
C ILE A 18 -0.92 -2.51 11.72
N GLN A 19 -0.82 -2.48 13.06
CA GLN A 19 -1.30 -1.36 13.85
C GLN A 19 -0.54 -0.06 13.50
N ALA A 20 0.79 -0.11 13.41
CA ALA A 20 1.60 1.04 13.02
C ALA A 20 1.25 1.54 11.61
N CYS A 21 1.09 0.63 10.64
CA CYS A 21 0.71 0.99 9.28
C CYS A 21 -0.65 1.70 9.23
N ARG A 22 -1.63 1.21 10.00
CA ARG A 22 -2.97 1.80 10.07
C ARG A 22 -2.95 3.23 10.62
N GLU A 23 -2.23 3.48 11.71
CA GLU A 23 -2.16 4.83 12.30
C GLU A 23 -1.41 5.81 11.39
N ILE A 24 -0.37 5.37 10.68
CA ILE A 24 0.34 6.20 9.69
C ILE A 24 -0.61 6.60 8.55
N LEU A 25 -1.34 5.63 8.00
CA LEU A 25 -2.32 5.89 6.93
C LEU A 25 -3.42 6.85 7.38
N ARG A 26 -3.86 6.74 8.64
CA ARG A 26 -4.84 7.66 9.23
C ARG A 26 -4.33 9.10 9.25
N ILE A 27 -3.11 9.33 9.73
CA ILE A 27 -2.52 10.67 9.77
C ILE A 27 -2.40 11.24 8.35
N MET A 28 -1.93 10.43 7.39
CA MET A 28 -1.82 10.84 5.98
C MET A 28 -3.18 11.24 5.39
N TYR A 29 -4.24 10.50 5.75
CA TYR A 29 -5.62 10.80 5.32
C TYR A 29 -6.13 12.13 5.87
N GLU A 30 -6.00 12.33 7.18
CA GLU A 30 -6.45 13.54 7.86
C GLU A 30 -5.72 14.77 7.29
N ASP A 31 -4.42 14.66 7.04
CA ASP A 31 -3.61 15.71 6.42
C ASP A 31 -4.03 16.03 4.98
N ALA A 32 -4.33 15.01 4.17
CA ALA A 32 -4.78 15.18 2.79
C ALA A 32 -6.15 15.86 2.74
N LYS A 33 -7.08 15.41 3.60
CA LYS A 33 -8.42 15.97 3.74
C LYS A 33 -8.38 17.45 4.14
N ASN A 34 -7.55 17.81 5.13
CA ASN A 34 -7.41 19.19 5.60
C ASN A 34 -6.84 20.14 4.53
N LYS A 35 -6.09 19.60 3.55
CA LYS A 35 -5.49 20.38 2.45
C LYS A 35 -6.38 20.46 1.20
N ASN A 36 -7.66 20.06 1.29
CA ASN A 36 -8.60 19.94 0.15
C ASN A 36 -8.04 19.12 -1.02
N LYS A 37 -7.11 18.20 -0.74
CA LYS A 37 -6.61 17.26 -1.76
C LYS A 37 -7.61 16.12 -1.91
N THR A 38 -7.53 15.42 -3.04
CA THR A 38 -8.31 14.20 -3.26
C THR A 38 -8.12 13.26 -2.06
N SER A 39 -9.20 12.65 -1.61
CA SER A 39 -9.22 11.70 -0.48
C SER A 39 -8.52 10.37 -0.81
N GLU A 40 -7.71 10.34 -1.86
CA GLU A 40 -7.04 9.15 -2.38
C GLU A 40 -5.61 9.11 -1.88
N ILE A 41 -5.30 8.04 -1.14
CA ILE A 41 -3.96 7.78 -0.62
C ILE A 41 -3.34 6.66 -1.45
N ILE A 42 -2.11 6.89 -1.91
CA ILE A 42 -1.32 5.88 -2.60
C ILE A 42 -0.41 5.21 -1.56
N LEU A 43 -0.62 3.91 -1.32
CA LEU A 43 0.28 3.09 -0.52
C LEU A 43 1.25 2.34 -1.44
N LYS A 44 2.55 2.56 -1.25
CA LYS A 44 3.61 1.81 -1.95
C LYS A 44 4.17 0.75 -1.00
N VAL A 45 4.05 -0.53 -1.39
CA VAL A 45 4.55 -1.66 -0.62
C VAL A 45 5.72 -2.29 -1.36
N LEU A 46 6.86 -2.41 -0.67
CA LEU A 46 8.01 -3.16 -1.17
C LEU A 46 7.88 -4.62 -0.71
N ALA A 47 7.93 -5.56 -1.64
CA ALA A 47 7.88 -6.98 -1.33
C ALA A 47 8.91 -7.75 -2.16
N GLN A 48 9.47 -8.81 -1.59
CA GLN A 48 10.42 -9.67 -2.26
C GLN A 48 9.73 -10.48 -3.38
N ASN A 49 10.47 -10.78 -4.45
CA ASN A 49 9.97 -11.47 -5.64
C ASN A 49 9.33 -12.84 -5.34
N ASN A 50 9.81 -13.53 -4.31
CA ASN A 50 9.28 -14.82 -3.84
C ASN A 50 7.83 -14.74 -3.30
N PHE A 51 7.37 -13.57 -2.85
CA PHE A 51 5.99 -13.35 -2.37
C PHE A 51 5.09 -12.82 -3.48
N ILE A 52 5.62 -12.04 -4.42
CA ILE A 52 4.83 -11.42 -5.49
C ILE A 52 4.05 -12.45 -6.30
N GLY A 53 4.66 -13.58 -6.67
CA GLY A 53 3.95 -14.64 -7.42
C GLY A 53 2.73 -15.19 -6.67
N ARG A 54 2.82 -15.32 -5.34
CA ARG A 54 1.70 -15.76 -4.48
C ARG A 54 0.63 -14.69 -4.32
N ILE A 55 1.02 -13.41 -4.21
CA ILE A 55 0.09 -12.28 -4.08
C ILE A 55 -0.71 -12.09 -5.38
N ILE A 56 -0.06 -12.22 -6.54
CA ILE A 56 -0.74 -12.15 -7.85
C ILE A 56 -1.66 -13.36 -8.02
N GLY A 57 -1.15 -14.56 -7.72
CA GLY A 57 -1.85 -15.82 -7.97
C GLY A 57 -1.89 -16.20 -9.46
N LYS A 58 -2.28 -17.44 -9.74
CA LYS A 58 -2.39 -17.94 -11.12
C LYS A 58 -3.39 -17.09 -11.90
N GLY A 59 -2.94 -16.50 -13.02
CA GLY A 59 -3.78 -15.63 -13.86
C GLY A 59 -4.22 -14.32 -13.18
N GLY A 60 -3.62 -13.93 -12.05
CA GLY A 60 -4.04 -12.73 -11.31
C GLY A 60 -5.26 -12.94 -10.39
N ASN A 61 -5.72 -14.18 -10.18
CA ASN A 61 -6.96 -14.46 -9.45
C ASN A 61 -6.95 -13.92 -8.01
N ILE A 62 -5.83 -14.06 -7.29
CA ILE A 62 -5.73 -13.65 -5.89
C ILE A 62 -5.78 -12.12 -5.81
N ILE A 63 -4.97 -11.41 -6.58
CA ILE A 63 -4.96 -9.95 -6.54
C ILE A 63 -6.28 -9.34 -7.02
N ASN A 64 -6.95 -9.96 -8.00
CA ASN A 64 -8.26 -9.51 -8.46
C ASN A 64 -9.34 -9.69 -7.39
N THR A 65 -9.27 -10.78 -6.62
CA THR A 65 -10.15 -11.01 -5.47
C THR A 65 -9.90 -9.94 -4.40
N ILE A 66 -8.65 -9.71 -4.03
CA ILE A 66 -8.27 -8.67 -3.06
C ILE A 66 -8.79 -7.30 -3.52
N LYS A 67 -8.51 -6.89 -4.77
CA LYS A 67 -8.99 -5.61 -5.33
C LYS A 67 -10.50 -5.43 -5.19
N LYS A 68 -11.26 -6.50 -5.45
CA LYS A 68 -12.72 -6.49 -5.36
C LYS A 68 -13.19 -6.39 -3.91
N GLU A 69 -12.59 -7.15 -3.01
CA GLU A 69 -12.95 -7.15 -1.58
C GLU A 69 -12.57 -5.84 -0.87
N THR A 70 -11.47 -5.21 -1.30
CA THR A 70 -10.97 -3.94 -0.71
C THR A 70 -11.41 -2.70 -1.47
N ASP A 71 -12.27 -2.84 -2.49
CA ASP A 71 -12.74 -1.77 -3.39
C ASP A 71 -11.61 -0.85 -3.87
N THR A 72 -10.46 -1.46 -4.20
CA THR A 72 -9.24 -0.72 -4.55
C THR A 72 -9.19 -0.44 -6.04
N LYS A 73 -9.13 0.85 -6.42
CA LYS A 73 -9.20 1.31 -7.82
C LYS A 73 -8.18 0.64 -8.74
N PHE A 74 -6.91 0.59 -8.33
CA PHE A 74 -5.88 -0.10 -9.09
C PHE A 74 -4.78 -0.64 -8.18
N VAL A 75 -4.17 -1.76 -8.58
CA VAL A 75 -2.91 -2.25 -8.02
C VAL A 75 -2.01 -2.56 -9.19
N ARG A 76 -0.83 -1.93 -9.19
CA ARG A 76 0.21 -2.11 -10.21
C ARG A 76 1.44 -2.71 -9.54
N PHE A 77 1.95 -3.79 -10.11
CA PHE A 77 3.26 -4.34 -9.76
C PHE A 77 4.28 -3.70 -10.68
N CYS A 78 5.27 -3.04 -10.09
CA CYS A 78 6.44 -2.55 -10.81
C CYS A 78 7.53 -3.59 -10.63
N PHE A 79 7.95 -4.22 -11.73
CA PHE A 79 9.10 -5.11 -11.76
C PHE A 79 10.28 -4.31 -12.29
N GLU A 80 11.42 -4.40 -11.61
CA GLU A 80 12.68 -3.93 -12.18
C GLU A 80 13.09 -4.92 -13.28
N ASN A 81 13.48 -4.38 -14.45
CA ASN A 81 13.98 -5.16 -15.58
C ASN A 81 15.45 -5.51 -15.41
#